data_AF-A0A953ZEZ0-F1
#
_entry.id   AF-A0A953ZEZ0-F1
#
_cell.length_a   1.000
_cell.length_b   1.000
_cell.length_c   1.000
_cell.angle_alpha   90.00
_cell.angle_beta   90.00
_cell.angle_gamma   90.00
#
_symmetry.space_group_name_H-M   'P 1'
#
loop_
_entity.id
_entity.type
_entity.pdbx_description
1 polymer ?
#
loop_
_entity_poly.entity_id
_entity_poly.type
_entity_poly.pdbx_seq_one_letter_code
_entity_poly.pdbx_strand_id
1 'polypeptide(L)'
;FEADYIVRARQAFSKAQEVINTAFNTMDEGTPGHDRYVKLLAQARDGLAEMTNLALGYLAAAKRQQADGKLIEALEYAERATELLGDHVRAFERKASILRALAKSDPEMRKEYAQDAKVALSAALRLDNLLTSQRLGLMLEMGELLLEDLNDKQGAREWAARVHAALEGANAESVGEEALALYRSRLNDLEAKLRG
;
A
#
# COMPACT_ATOMS: atom_id res chain seq x y z
N PHE A 1 -0.30 -7.62 -20.53
CA PHE A 1 1.13 -7.59 -20.94
C PHE A 1 1.88 -6.38 -20.39
N GLU A 2 1.25 -5.19 -20.27
CA GLU A 2 1.93 -3.97 -19.75
C GLU A 2 2.14 -3.93 -18.23
N ALA A 3 1.18 -4.37 -17.39
CA ALA A 3 1.33 -4.33 -15.93
C ALA A 3 2.52 -5.18 -15.38
N ASP A 4 2.86 -6.27 -16.08
CA ASP A 4 3.99 -7.14 -15.74
C ASP A 4 5.35 -6.50 -16.14
N TYR A 5 5.34 -5.56 -17.09
CA TYR A 5 6.54 -4.83 -17.52
C TYR A 5 7.00 -3.81 -16.46
N ILE A 6 6.07 -3.09 -15.81
CA ILE A 6 6.45 -2.03 -14.86
C ILE A 6 7.04 -2.59 -13.57
N VAL A 7 6.43 -3.62 -12.98
CA VAL A 7 6.97 -4.27 -11.77
C VAL A 7 8.35 -4.84 -12.05
N ARG A 8 8.53 -5.52 -13.20
CA ARG A 8 9.83 -6.02 -13.65
C ARG A 8 10.81 -4.89 -13.93
N ALA A 9 10.38 -3.76 -14.49
CA ALA A 9 11.23 -2.60 -14.75
C ALA A 9 11.73 -1.95 -13.44
N ARG A 10 10.88 -1.84 -12.41
CA ARG A 10 11.29 -1.31 -11.09
C ARG A 10 12.23 -2.29 -10.37
N GLN A 11 11.93 -3.59 -10.36
CA GLN A 11 12.82 -4.60 -9.79
C GLN A 11 14.15 -4.67 -10.53
N ALA A 12 14.12 -4.61 -11.87
CA ALA A 12 15.32 -4.56 -12.70
C ALA A 12 16.12 -3.28 -12.43
N PHE A 13 15.47 -2.13 -12.22
CA PHE A 13 16.13 -0.90 -11.86
C PHE A 13 16.80 -0.99 -10.48
N SER A 14 16.09 -1.42 -9.43
CA SER A 14 16.68 -1.59 -8.10
C SER A 14 17.88 -2.52 -8.13
N LYS A 15 17.78 -3.63 -8.86
CA LYS A 15 18.89 -4.57 -9.02
C LYS A 15 20.03 -4.02 -9.87
N ALA A 16 19.73 -3.27 -10.92
CA ALA A 16 20.75 -2.58 -11.72
C ALA A 16 21.47 -1.53 -10.88
N GLN A 17 20.76 -0.79 -10.04
CA GLN A 17 21.36 0.19 -9.14
C GLN A 17 22.28 -0.46 -8.10
N GLU A 18 21.87 -1.59 -7.51
CA GLU A 18 22.70 -2.38 -6.60
C GLU A 18 23.98 -2.88 -7.27
N VAL A 19 23.86 -3.49 -8.45
CA VAL A 19 25.00 -4.02 -9.22
C VAL A 19 25.95 -2.90 -9.65
N ILE A 20 25.41 -1.78 -10.13
CA ILE A 20 26.24 -0.64 -10.57
C ILE A 20 26.92 0.06 -9.39
N ASN A 21 26.23 0.25 -8.26
CA ASN A 21 26.85 0.77 -7.05
C ASN A 21 27.98 -0.14 -6.55
N THR A 22 27.81 -1.46 -6.66
CA THR A 22 28.87 -2.43 -6.34
C THR A 22 30.05 -2.32 -7.31
N ALA A 23 29.78 -2.14 -8.60
CA ALA A 23 30.80 -1.95 -9.62
C ALA A 23 31.56 -0.62 -9.46
N PHE A 24 30.92 0.44 -8.95
CA PHE A 24 31.59 1.70 -8.62
C PHE A 24 32.60 1.57 -7.48
N ASN A 25 32.39 0.66 -6.52
CA ASN A 25 33.36 0.43 -5.44
C ASN A 25 34.68 -0.19 -5.91
N THR A 26 34.73 -0.72 -7.14
CA THR A 26 35.92 -1.39 -7.70
C THR A 26 36.45 -0.72 -8.97
N MET A 27 35.85 0.39 -9.39
CA MET A 27 36.17 1.07 -10.64
C MET A 27 36.65 2.50 -10.35
N ASP A 28 37.78 2.89 -10.94
CA ASP A 28 38.29 4.26 -10.80
C ASP A 28 37.32 5.26 -11.44
N GLU A 29 37.04 6.34 -10.69
CA GLU A 29 36.23 7.46 -11.17
C GLU A 29 36.83 8.08 -12.44
N GLY A 30 35.96 8.51 -13.36
CA GLY A 30 36.37 9.16 -14.61
C GLY A 30 36.87 8.23 -15.72
N THR A 31 36.80 6.90 -15.52
CA THR A 31 37.00 5.96 -16.63
C THR A 31 35.81 5.96 -17.59
N PRO A 32 35.99 5.65 -18.89
CA PRO A 32 34.87 5.57 -19.84
C PRO A 32 33.77 4.57 -19.44
N GLY A 33 34.15 3.51 -18.70
CA GLY A 33 33.22 2.55 -18.12
C GLY A 33 32.37 3.18 -17.01
N HIS A 34 33.02 3.90 -16.09
CA HIS A 34 32.36 4.65 -15.02
C HIS A 34 31.33 5.65 -15.59
N ASP A 35 31.73 6.48 -16.55
CA ASP A 35 30.85 7.50 -17.16
C ASP A 35 29.65 6.89 -17.89
N ARG A 36 29.82 5.72 -18.52
CA ARG A 36 28.73 5.00 -19.17
C ARG A 36 27.71 4.49 -18.16
N TYR A 37 28.16 3.93 -17.03
CA TYR A 37 27.27 3.47 -15.96
C TYR A 37 26.53 4.62 -15.29
N VAL A 38 27.21 5.76 -15.06
CA VAL A 38 26.57 6.98 -14.54
C VAL A 38 25.41 7.42 -15.46
N LYS A 39 25.63 7.47 -16.78
CA LYS A 39 24.57 7.84 -17.75
C LYS A 39 23.41 6.86 -17.76
N LEU A 40 23.67 5.55 -17.70
CA LEU A 40 22.62 4.52 -17.65
C LEU A 40 21.78 4.63 -16.38
N LEU A 41 22.41 4.87 -15.22
CA LEU A 41 21.70 5.10 -13.97
C LEU A 41 20.84 6.36 -14.03
N ALA A 42 21.35 7.46 -14.60
CA ALA A 42 20.58 8.69 -14.76
C ALA A 42 19.32 8.47 -15.62
N GLN A 43 19.46 7.85 -16.80
CA GLN A 43 18.33 7.54 -17.67
C GLN A 43 17.28 6.65 -16.99
N ALA A 44 17.73 5.63 -16.26
CA ALA A 44 16.81 4.73 -15.59
C ALA A 44 16.14 5.37 -14.37
N ARG A 45 16.80 6.32 -13.68
CA ARG A 45 16.17 7.17 -12.65
C ARG A 45 15.10 8.08 -13.24
N ASP A 46 15.37 8.70 -14.38
CA ASP A 46 14.41 9.58 -15.05
C ASP A 46 13.16 8.80 -15.48
N GLY A 47 13.34 7.61 -16.07
CA GLY A 47 12.23 6.72 -16.43
C GLY A 47 11.43 6.26 -15.21
N LEU A 48 12.10 5.94 -14.09
CA LEU A 48 11.41 5.59 -12.83
C LEU A 48 10.61 6.78 -12.27
N ALA A 49 11.17 7.99 -12.32
CA ALA A 49 10.51 9.20 -11.86
C ALA A 49 9.25 9.51 -12.68
N GLU A 50 9.32 9.35 -14.01
CA GLU A 50 8.16 9.52 -14.90
C GLU A 50 7.05 8.52 -14.57
N MET A 51 7.38 7.23 -14.42
CA MET A 51 6.41 6.19 -14.04
C MET A 51 5.79 6.47 -12.66
N THR A 52 6.60 6.92 -11.71
CA THR A 52 6.14 7.29 -10.36
C THR A 52 5.16 8.46 -10.43
N ASN A 53 5.49 9.50 -11.20
CA ASN A 53 4.61 10.67 -11.37
C ASN A 53 3.29 10.31 -12.05
N LEU A 54 3.33 9.47 -13.09
CA LEU A 54 2.13 8.97 -13.76
C LEU A 54 1.21 8.25 -12.77
N ALA A 55 1.78 7.37 -11.95
CA ALA A 55 1.01 6.58 -11.00
C ALA A 55 0.46 7.42 -9.84
N LEU A 56 1.20 8.43 -9.37
CA LEU A 56 0.69 9.42 -8.43
C LEU A 56 -0.47 10.22 -9.04
N GLY A 57 -0.41 10.51 -10.35
CA GLY A 57 -1.50 11.10 -11.11
C GLY A 57 -2.76 10.23 -11.09
N TYR A 58 -2.62 8.93 -11.30
CA TYR A 58 -3.74 7.99 -11.17
C TYR A 58 -4.29 7.91 -9.75
N LEU A 59 -3.43 7.91 -8.74
CA LEU A 59 -3.88 7.92 -7.34
C LEU A 59 -4.69 9.18 -7.00
N ALA A 60 -4.28 10.34 -7.50
CA ALA A 60 -5.02 11.59 -7.36
C ALA A 60 -6.37 11.55 -8.09
N ALA A 61 -6.40 10.99 -9.30
CA ALA A 61 -7.62 10.79 -10.06
C ALA A 61 -8.60 9.86 -9.33
N ALA A 62 -8.12 8.72 -8.83
CA ALA A 62 -8.91 7.78 -8.02
C ALA A 62 -9.57 8.47 -6.83
N LYS A 63 -8.78 9.28 -6.08
CA LYS A 63 -9.30 10.05 -4.95
C LYS A 63 -10.39 11.05 -5.36
N ARG A 64 -10.22 11.75 -6.49
CA ARG A 64 -11.21 12.70 -7.01
C ARG A 64 -12.50 11.98 -7.41
N GLN A 65 -12.41 10.92 -8.21
CA GLN A 65 -13.58 10.16 -8.65
C GLN A 65 -14.34 9.53 -7.48
N GLN A 66 -13.61 9.03 -6.46
CA GLN A 66 -14.22 8.51 -5.24
C GLN A 66 -15.02 9.61 -4.50
N ALA A 67 -14.48 10.82 -4.41
CA ALA A 67 -15.18 11.95 -3.78
C ALA A 67 -16.42 12.38 -4.58
N ASP A 68 -16.38 12.24 -5.91
CA ASP A 68 -17.50 12.53 -6.81
C ASP A 68 -18.54 11.38 -6.86
N GLY A 69 -18.35 10.30 -6.10
CA GLY A 69 -19.24 9.14 -6.06
C GLY A 69 -19.11 8.18 -7.25
N LYS A 70 -18.14 8.41 -8.14
CA LYS A 70 -17.86 7.60 -9.34
C LYS A 70 -16.95 6.44 -8.98
N LEU A 71 -17.48 5.48 -8.24
CA LEU A 71 -16.70 4.45 -7.59
C LEU A 71 -16.05 3.45 -8.56
N ILE A 72 -16.70 3.14 -9.69
CA ILE A 72 -16.14 2.22 -10.70
C ILE A 72 -14.94 2.87 -11.39
N GLU A 73 -15.07 4.12 -11.85
CA GLU A 73 -13.96 4.87 -12.44
C GLU A 73 -12.83 5.12 -11.43
N ALA A 74 -13.19 5.38 -10.16
CA ALA A 74 -12.21 5.49 -9.09
C ALA A 74 -11.40 4.20 -8.92
N LEU A 75 -12.08 3.04 -9.00
CA LEU A 75 -11.45 1.74 -8.90
C LEU A 75 -10.47 1.53 -10.05
N GLU A 76 -10.86 1.77 -11.30
CA GLU A 76 -9.96 1.66 -12.46
C GLU A 76 -8.68 2.47 -12.30
N TYR A 77 -8.78 3.71 -11.81
CA TYR A 77 -7.60 4.53 -11.53
C TYR A 77 -6.75 3.99 -10.38
N ALA A 78 -7.38 3.48 -9.31
CA ALA A 78 -6.65 2.88 -8.20
C ALA A 78 -5.92 1.61 -8.63
N GLU A 79 -6.50 0.81 -9.53
CA GLU A 79 -5.88 -0.39 -10.09
C GLU A 79 -4.64 -0.05 -10.90
N ARG A 80 -4.73 0.91 -11.82
CA ARG A 80 -3.57 1.41 -12.56
C ARG A 80 -2.49 1.96 -11.63
N ALA A 81 -2.89 2.67 -10.56
CA ALA A 81 -1.94 3.15 -9.56
C ALA A 81 -1.24 1.99 -8.85
N THR A 82 -1.95 0.93 -8.44
CA THR A 82 -1.35 -0.26 -7.80
C THR A 82 -0.46 -1.06 -8.74
N GLU A 83 -0.78 -1.13 -10.04
CA GLU A 83 0.05 -1.81 -11.04
C GLU A 83 1.39 -1.09 -11.24
N LEU A 84 1.37 0.24 -11.28
CA LEU A 84 2.57 1.06 -11.46
C LEU A 84 3.38 1.21 -10.14
N LEU A 85 2.68 1.30 -9.01
CA LEU A 85 3.25 1.49 -7.68
C LEU A 85 3.05 0.27 -6.79
N GLY A 86 3.51 -0.89 -7.25
CA GLY A 86 3.38 -2.16 -6.53
C GLY A 86 4.05 -2.22 -5.15
N ASP A 87 4.80 -1.19 -4.75
CA ASP A 87 5.46 -1.01 -3.44
C ASP A 87 4.89 0.15 -2.62
N HIS A 88 3.82 0.80 -3.09
CA HIS A 88 3.31 2.02 -2.48
C HIS A 88 2.02 1.76 -1.71
N VAL A 89 2.15 1.70 -0.39
CA VAL A 89 1.05 1.39 0.54
C VAL A 89 -0.24 2.16 0.24
N ARG A 90 -0.15 3.47 -0.03
CA ARG A 90 -1.35 4.31 -0.25
C ARG A 90 -2.16 3.93 -1.49
N ALA A 91 -1.54 3.28 -2.48
CA ALA A 91 -2.27 2.82 -3.67
C ALA A 91 -3.19 1.66 -3.29
N PHE A 92 -2.69 0.71 -2.50
CA PHE A 92 -3.48 -0.40 -1.99
C PHE A 92 -4.55 0.05 -0.98
N GLU A 93 -4.23 0.97 -0.07
CA GLU A 93 -5.21 1.56 0.86
C GLU A 93 -6.35 2.24 0.10
N ARG A 94 -6.03 3.00 -0.95
CA ARG A 94 -7.04 3.64 -1.80
C ARG A 94 -7.92 2.61 -2.50
N LYS A 95 -7.32 1.58 -3.09
CA LYS A 95 -8.05 0.49 -3.74
C LYS A 95 -9.01 -0.19 -2.75
N ALA A 96 -8.52 -0.55 -1.56
CA ALA A 96 -9.34 -1.16 -0.51
C ALA A 96 -10.49 -0.25 -0.06
N SER A 97 -10.22 1.04 0.14
CA SER A 97 -11.25 2.03 0.52
C SER A 97 -12.36 2.14 -0.53
N ILE A 98 -12.02 2.17 -1.82
CA ILE A 98 -12.99 2.22 -2.91
C ILE A 98 -13.82 0.94 -2.99
N LEU A 99 -13.17 -0.22 -2.86
CA LEU A 99 -13.85 -1.52 -2.84
C LEU A 99 -14.83 -1.65 -1.67
N ARG A 100 -14.47 -1.16 -0.47
CA ARG A 100 -15.40 -1.09 0.67
C ARG A 100 -16.59 -0.16 0.39
N ALA A 101 -16.38 0.94 -0.33
CA ALA A 101 -17.48 1.82 -0.74
C ALA A 101 -18.41 1.13 -1.75
N LEU A 102 -17.84 0.41 -2.73
CA LEU A 102 -18.59 -0.38 -3.70
C LEU A 102 -19.41 -1.49 -3.02
N ALA A 103 -18.83 -2.18 -2.04
CA ALA A 103 -19.52 -3.22 -1.27
C ALA A 103 -20.75 -2.70 -0.50
N LYS A 104 -20.75 -1.41 -0.15
CA LYS A 104 -21.88 -0.74 0.50
C LYS A 104 -22.94 -0.30 -0.50
N SER A 105 -22.54 0.13 -1.71
CA SER A 105 -23.46 0.58 -2.75
C SER A 105 -24.10 -0.55 -3.55
N ASP A 106 -23.45 -1.70 -3.66
CA ASP A 106 -23.92 -2.85 -4.43
C ASP A 106 -24.08 -4.09 -3.54
N PRO A 107 -25.31 -4.40 -3.08
CA PRO A 107 -25.57 -5.57 -2.24
C PRO A 107 -25.29 -6.92 -2.90
N GLU A 108 -25.45 -7.03 -4.23
CA GLU A 108 -25.25 -8.29 -4.96
C GLU A 108 -23.77 -8.64 -5.01
N MET A 109 -22.93 -7.64 -5.28
CA MET A 109 -21.47 -7.78 -5.35
C MET A 109 -20.77 -7.52 -4.01
N ARG A 110 -21.52 -7.24 -2.93
CA ARG A 110 -20.97 -6.84 -1.62
C ARG A 110 -19.83 -7.74 -1.16
N LYS A 111 -20.06 -9.06 -1.19
CA LYS A 111 -19.10 -10.04 -0.68
C LYS A 111 -17.85 -10.09 -1.54
N GLU A 112 -17.98 -9.96 -2.85
CA GLU A 112 -16.87 -9.96 -3.80
C GLU A 112 -16.00 -8.72 -3.58
N TYR A 113 -16.60 -7.53 -3.57
CA TYR A 113 -15.87 -6.29 -3.31
C TYR A 113 -15.21 -6.26 -1.92
N ALA A 114 -15.86 -6.78 -0.88
CA ALA A 114 -15.25 -6.89 0.44
C ALA A 114 -14.06 -7.88 0.44
N GLN A 115 -14.15 -8.97 -0.31
CA GLN A 115 -13.06 -9.92 -0.46
C GLN A 115 -11.88 -9.33 -1.23
N ASP A 116 -12.13 -8.55 -2.28
CA ASP A 116 -11.08 -7.85 -3.02
C ASP A 116 -10.41 -6.76 -2.17
N ALA A 117 -11.18 -6.06 -1.32
CA ALA A 117 -10.63 -5.12 -0.36
C ALA A 117 -9.66 -5.83 0.61
N LYS A 118 -10.01 -7.04 1.06
CA LYS A 118 -9.14 -7.88 1.91
C LYS A 118 -7.86 -8.26 1.17
N VAL A 119 -7.95 -8.59 -0.12
CA VAL A 119 -6.76 -8.88 -0.95
C VAL A 119 -5.87 -7.65 -1.04
N ALA A 120 -6.42 -6.46 -1.30
CA ALA A 120 -5.67 -5.21 -1.38
C ALA A 120 -4.97 -4.85 -0.06
N LEU A 121 -5.67 -4.93 1.08
CA LEU A 121 -5.06 -4.69 2.40
C LEU A 121 -3.99 -5.73 2.74
N SER A 122 -4.20 -7.00 2.35
CA SER A 122 -3.20 -8.05 2.55
C SER A 122 -1.94 -7.80 1.72
N ALA A 123 -2.08 -7.28 0.50
CA ALA A 123 -0.95 -6.88 -0.33
C ALA A 123 -0.18 -5.70 0.30
N ALA A 124 -0.90 -4.69 0.81
CA ALA A 124 -0.31 -3.57 1.53
C ALA A 124 0.51 -4.03 2.74
N LEU A 125 -0.02 -4.94 3.56
CA LEU A 125 0.63 -5.44 4.78
C LEU A 125 1.89 -6.28 4.53
N ARG A 126 2.06 -6.81 3.32
CA ARG A 126 3.26 -7.57 2.89
C ARG A 126 4.39 -6.67 2.41
N LEU A 127 4.18 -5.36 2.31
CA LEU A 127 5.24 -4.43 1.96
C LEU A 127 6.28 -4.39 3.09
N ASP A 128 7.55 -4.53 2.71
CA ASP A 128 8.68 -4.62 3.66
C ASP A 128 9.04 -3.25 4.28
N ASN A 129 8.63 -2.15 3.64
CA ASN A 129 8.99 -0.78 3.98
C ASN A 129 7.91 0.00 4.75
N LEU A 130 6.97 -0.71 5.40
CA LEU A 130 5.92 -0.06 6.19
C LEU A 130 6.46 0.54 7.48
N LEU A 131 6.14 1.80 7.73
CA LEU A 131 6.28 2.41 9.05
C LEU A 131 5.35 1.69 10.05
N THR A 132 5.75 1.66 11.33
CA THR A 132 4.95 1.04 12.40
C THR A 132 3.53 1.60 12.45
N SER A 133 3.38 2.91 12.28
CA SER A 133 2.08 3.60 12.22
C SER A 133 1.21 3.13 11.06
N GLN A 134 1.78 3.01 9.86
CA GLN A 134 1.07 2.51 8.67
C GLN A 134 0.63 1.06 8.86
N ARG A 135 1.52 0.22 9.40
CA ARG A 135 1.21 -1.17 9.71
C ARG A 135 0.04 -1.27 10.69
N LEU A 136 0.06 -0.51 11.78
CA LEU A 136 -1.03 -0.46 12.76
C LEU A 136 -2.36 -0.02 12.11
N GLY A 137 -2.33 1.02 11.28
CA GLY A 137 -3.51 1.49 10.54
C GLY A 137 -4.14 0.41 9.66
N LEU A 138 -3.32 -0.26 8.84
CA LEU A 138 -3.76 -1.34 7.96
C LEU A 138 -4.31 -2.55 8.71
N MET A 139 -3.70 -2.89 9.85
CA MET A 139 -4.15 -4.00 10.68
C MET A 139 -5.54 -3.75 11.29
N LEU A 140 -5.78 -2.51 11.73
CA LEU A 140 -7.10 -2.07 12.20
C LEU A 140 -8.13 -2.09 11.07
N GLU A 141 -7.78 -1.55 9.89
CA GLU A 141 -8.66 -1.59 8.72
C GLU A 141 -9.02 -3.01 8.29
N MET A 142 -8.07 -3.95 8.38
CA MET A 142 -8.31 -5.37 8.12
C MET A 142 -9.29 -5.98 9.14
N GLY A 143 -9.11 -5.71 10.43
CA GLY A 143 -10.01 -6.18 11.47
C GLY A 143 -11.44 -5.64 11.31
N GLU A 144 -11.57 -4.35 11.00
CA GLU A 144 -12.85 -3.71 10.70
C GLU A 144 -13.52 -4.30 9.46
N LEU A 145 -12.79 -4.48 8.36
CA LEU A 145 -13.30 -5.10 7.13
C LEU A 145 -13.84 -6.52 7.40
N LEU A 146 -13.07 -7.33 8.14
CA LEU A 146 -13.46 -8.71 8.45
C LEU A 146 -14.75 -8.74 9.27
N LEU A 147 -14.88 -7.85 10.25
CA LEU A 147 -16.06 -7.79 11.09
C LEU A 147 -17.28 -7.23 10.37
N GLU A 148 -17.14 -6.05 9.74
CA GLU A 148 -18.26 -5.25 9.27
C GLU A 148 -18.75 -5.69 7.89
N ASP A 149 -17.82 -6.04 6.99
CA ASP A 149 -18.14 -6.27 5.58
C ASP A 149 -18.16 -7.76 5.22
N LEU A 150 -17.38 -8.59 5.93
CA LEU A 150 -17.29 -10.05 5.69
C LEU A 150 -17.96 -10.90 6.78
N ASN A 151 -18.40 -10.31 7.89
CA ASN A 151 -18.99 -11.01 9.04
C ASN A 151 -18.10 -12.16 9.59
N ASP A 152 -16.78 -12.02 9.47
CA ASP A 152 -15.76 -12.93 9.97
C ASP A 152 -15.30 -12.49 11.37
N LYS A 153 -16.12 -12.78 12.39
CA LYS A 153 -15.82 -12.44 13.79
C LYS A 153 -14.53 -13.07 14.28
N GLN A 154 -14.18 -14.27 13.82
CA GLN A 154 -12.97 -14.97 14.26
C GLN A 154 -11.73 -14.31 13.68
N GLY A 155 -11.71 -14.06 12.37
CA GLY A 155 -10.63 -13.33 11.71
C GLY A 155 -10.45 -11.93 12.30
N ALA A 156 -11.54 -11.21 12.57
CA ALA A 156 -11.48 -9.90 13.20
C ALA A 156 -10.84 -9.93 14.60
N ARG A 157 -11.13 -10.95 15.42
CA ARG A 157 -10.48 -11.15 16.74
C ARG A 157 -8.99 -11.40 16.62
N GLU A 158 -8.58 -12.21 15.65
CA GLU A 158 -7.17 -12.49 15.40
C GLU A 158 -6.40 -11.22 15.02
N TRP A 159 -6.99 -10.36 14.19
CA TRP A 159 -6.38 -9.08 13.85
C TRP A 159 -6.37 -8.10 15.03
N ALA A 160 -7.45 -8.02 15.82
CA ALA A 160 -7.48 -7.20 17.03
C ALA A 160 -6.37 -7.59 18.01
N ALA A 161 -6.17 -8.90 18.25
CA ALA A 161 -5.08 -9.40 19.09
C ALA A 161 -3.70 -9.02 18.55
N ARG A 162 -3.50 -9.07 17.22
CA ARG A 162 -2.25 -8.62 16.59
C ARG A 162 -2.02 -7.12 16.76
N VAL A 163 -3.07 -6.30 16.64
CA VAL A 163 -2.98 -4.85 16.88
C VAL A 163 -2.61 -4.57 18.33
N HIS A 164 -3.23 -5.28 19.28
CA HIS A 164 -2.91 -5.15 20.71
C HIS A 164 -1.42 -5.41 20.97
N ALA A 165 -0.90 -6.55 20.50
CA ALA A 165 0.52 -6.90 20.65
C ALA A 165 1.46 -5.87 19.98
N ALA A 166 1.07 -5.35 18.80
CA ALA A 166 1.84 -4.32 18.12
C ALA A 166 1.84 -2.97 18.88
N LEU A 167 0.73 -2.61 19.53
CA LEU A 167 0.61 -1.39 20.34
C LEU A 167 1.38 -1.47 21.67
N GLU A 168 1.55 -2.66 22.25
CA GLU A 168 2.39 -2.86 23.44
C GLU A 168 3.88 -2.61 23.15
N GLY A 169 4.33 -2.98 21.94
CA GLY A 169 5.70 -2.74 21.49
C GLY A 169 5.93 -1.37 20.86
N ALA A 170 4.87 -0.62 20.54
CA ALA A 170 4.98 0.70 19.91
C ALA A 170 5.20 1.80 20.95
N ASN A 171 6.08 2.76 20.64
CA ASN A 171 6.38 3.90 21.50
C ASN A 171 6.06 5.23 20.80
N ALA A 172 5.98 6.31 21.60
CA ALA A 172 5.64 7.65 21.12
C ALA A 172 6.65 8.18 20.09
N GLU A 173 7.93 7.81 20.21
CA GLU A 173 8.99 8.24 19.28
C GLU A 173 8.81 7.67 17.87
N SER A 174 8.31 6.44 17.74
CA SER A 174 8.16 5.76 16.44
C SER A 174 6.81 5.99 15.76
N VAL A 175 5.76 6.33 16.52
CA VAL A 175 4.38 6.42 16.00
C VAL A 175 3.75 7.80 16.23
N GLY A 176 4.18 8.54 17.25
CA GLY A 176 3.55 9.76 17.74
C GLY A 176 2.45 9.49 18.77
N GLU A 177 2.37 10.32 19.81
CA GLU A 177 1.42 10.14 20.91
C GLU A 177 -0.04 10.20 20.45
N GLU A 178 -0.38 11.17 19.61
CA GLU A 178 -1.74 11.33 19.08
C GLU A 178 -2.17 10.13 18.23
N ALA A 179 -1.26 9.59 17.42
CA ALA A 179 -1.53 8.42 16.59
C ALA A 179 -1.74 7.17 17.45
N LEU A 180 -0.93 6.97 18.50
CA LEU A 180 -1.13 5.86 19.44
C LEU A 180 -2.47 5.95 20.16
N ALA A 181 -2.87 7.15 20.59
CA ALA A 181 -4.17 7.36 21.22
C ALA A 181 -5.32 7.01 20.25
N LEU A 182 -5.21 7.44 19.00
CA LEU A 182 -6.17 7.12 17.94
C LEU A 182 -6.26 5.60 17.69
N TYR A 183 -5.12 4.91 17.55
CA TYR A 183 -5.11 3.47 17.29
C TYR A 183 -5.67 2.66 18.47
N ARG A 184 -5.37 3.07 19.71
CA ARG A 184 -5.97 2.46 20.91
C ARG A 184 -7.48 2.67 20.95
N SER A 185 -7.96 3.88 20.63
CA SER A 185 -9.40 4.15 20.54
C SER A 185 -10.08 3.26 19.51
N ARG A 186 -9.52 3.17 18.29
CA ARG A 186 -10.06 2.31 17.23
C ARG A 186 -10.05 0.83 17.60
N LEU A 187 -9.00 0.36 18.28
CA LEU A 187 -8.95 -1.02 18.78
C LEU A 187 -10.07 -1.27 19.81
N ASN A 188 -10.26 -0.36 20.76
CA ASN A 188 -11.33 -0.46 21.75
C ASN A 188 -12.72 -0.51 21.09
N ASP A 189 -12.95 0.31 20.06
CA ASP A 189 -14.21 0.31 19.30
C ASP A 189 -14.43 -1.02 18.57
N LEU A 190 -13.38 -1.56 17.93
CA LEU A 190 -13.41 -2.86 17.27
C LEU A 190 -13.74 -3.98 18.28
N GLU A 191 -13.08 -3.99 19.43
CA GLU A 191 -13.32 -4.97 20.49
C GLU A 191 -14.74 -4.85 21.07
N ALA A 192 -15.25 -3.64 21.25
CA ALA A 192 -16.61 -3.42 21.70
C ALA A 192 -17.62 -4.03 20.73
N LYS A 193 -17.44 -3.83 19.42
CA LYS A 193 -18.26 -4.44 18.38
C LYS A 193 -18.16 -5.97 18.35
N LEU A 194 -17.01 -6.54 18.71
CA LEU A 194 -16.81 -8.00 18.76
C LEU A 194 -17.47 -8.68 19.96
N ARG A 195 -17.75 -7.92 21.03
CA ARG A 195 -18.48 -8.39 22.23
C ARG A 195 -20.00 -8.33 22.07
N GLY A 196 -20.49 -7.46 21.17
CA GLY A 196 -21.89 -7.41 20.72
C GLY A 196 -22.27 -8.53 19.76
#